data_AF-A0A9W8EBD1-F1
#
_entry.id   AF-A0A9W8EBD1-F1
#
_cell.length_a   1.000
_cell.length_b   1.000
_cell.length_c   1.000
_cell.angle_alpha   90.00
_cell.angle_beta   90.00
_cell.angle_gamma   90.00
#
_symmetry.space_group_name_H-M   'P 1'
#
loop_
_entity.id
_entity.type
_entity.pdbx_description
1 polymer ?
#
loop_
_entity_poly.entity_id
_entity_poly.type
_entity_poly.pdbx_seq_one_letter_code
_entity_poly.pdbx_strand_id
1 'polypeptide(L)'
;MDDYHTVLTKFHTYRQEQHSTTKPDDWLTALPAEFDPLIALLAHEKDYDLTYLTTHLQYILYPSELVGACGESADSVIPPLALRDLIARVTQPMRYGLEPPISVRGPDESLPSGVQVTLCEATIDRFELPSSLRSLLQDRQQARIDAAQRLNQRFRELPIQDQLTVLAASHPRRASKRHAFELVIETPLPPDCAKLDATPRRQSSKRPAADDTSTDGALSGPVEGDRHPKKHKGDKEPSDSQTRLQGFFTAVGRDDTHKAESPTNAILSDYERAFRPFYLRSTGTLAPTNRFGRSVSTAFDQRVLHADPCNSSHKDGPVLWQSYFDVDQIRTRIRRYAQSQIKSYTTSHEADVHIVTDEPTAAAALPVS
;
A
#
# COMPACT_ATOMS: atom_id res chain seq x y z
N MET A 1 -25.52 -9.50 -15.27
CA MET A 1 -24.51 -8.41 -15.21
C MET A 1 -25.18 -7.04 -15.27
N ASP A 2 -26.39 -6.96 -15.83
CA ASP A 2 -27.16 -5.74 -16.06
C ASP A 2 -27.51 -4.96 -14.76
N ASP A 3 -27.51 -5.67 -13.62
CA ASP A 3 -27.77 -5.11 -12.29
C ASP A 3 -26.87 -3.92 -11.95
N TYR A 4 -25.57 -3.96 -12.26
CA TYR A 4 -24.63 -2.88 -11.88
C TYR A 4 -24.96 -1.57 -12.58
N HIS A 5 -25.15 -1.60 -13.90
CA HIS A 5 -25.50 -0.41 -14.66
C HIS A 5 -26.88 0.12 -14.23
N THR A 6 -27.83 -0.77 -13.94
CA THR A 6 -29.16 -0.38 -13.46
C THR A 6 -29.08 0.35 -12.11
N VAL A 7 -28.29 -0.15 -11.15
CA VAL A 7 -28.13 0.49 -9.83
C VAL A 7 -27.34 1.80 -9.93
N LEU A 8 -26.30 1.87 -10.78
CA LEU A 8 -25.56 3.11 -11.03
C LEU A 8 -26.44 4.18 -11.71
N THR A 9 -27.28 3.80 -12.69
CA THR A 9 -28.27 4.69 -13.28
C THR A 9 -29.26 5.20 -12.23
N LYS A 10 -29.82 4.32 -11.38
CA LYS A 10 -30.69 4.72 -10.26
C LYS A 10 -30.02 5.70 -9.30
N PHE A 11 -28.75 5.50 -8.97
CA PHE A 11 -27.98 6.42 -8.14
C PHE A 11 -27.84 7.82 -8.77
N HIS A 12 -27.56 7.88 -10.08
CA HIS A 12 -27.50 9.16 -10.80
C HIS A 12 -28.88 9.84 -10.88
N THR A 13 -29.96 9.09 -11.11
CA THR A 13 -31.33 9.63 -11.09
C THR A 13 -31.71 10.17 -9.71
N TYR A 14 -31.47 9.39 -8.65
CA TYR A 14 -31.71 9.81 -7.27
C TYR A 14 -30.96 11.11 -6.93
N ARG A 15 -29.68 11.20 -7.28
CA ARG A 15 -28.88 12.43 -7.11
C ARG A 15 -29.52 13.62 -7.84
N GLN A 16 -29.95 13.45 -9.10
CA GLN A 16 -30.59 14.50 -9.88
C GLN A 16 -31.92 14.96 -9.27
N GLU A 17 -32.70 14.04 -8.71
CA GLU A 17 -33.92 14.34 -7.95
C GLU A 17 -33.62 15.10 -6.65
N GLN A 18 -32.60 14.70 -5.88
CA GLN A 18 -32.19 15.40 -4.66
C GLN A 18 -31.74 16.85 -4.94
N HIS A 19 -30.95 17.07 -5.99
CA HIS A 19 -30.58 18.43 -6.44
C HIS A 19 -31.78 19.31 -6.79
N SER A 20 -32.90 18.70 -7.22
CA SER A 20 -34.09 19.42 -7.65
C SER A 20 -35.08 19.70 -6.50
N THR A 21 -34.97 18.99 -5.38
CA THR A 21 -36.02 18.92 -4.34
C THR A 21 -35.57 19.32 -2.95
N THR A 22 -34.32 18.99 -2.57
CA THR A 22 -33.83 19.11 -1.20
C THR A 22 -32.85 20.28 -1.07
N LYS A 23 -32.73 20.88 0.11
CA LYS A 23 -31.60 21.78 0.40
C LYS A 23 -30.30 21.00 0.21
N PRO A 24 -29.27 21.57 -0.44
CA PRO A 24 -28.07 20.83 -0.81
C PRO A 24 -27.42 20.14 0.39
N ASP A 25 -27.43 20.78 1.57
CA ASP A 25 -26.74 20.28 2.76
C ASP A 25 -27.30 18.95 3.33
N ASP A 26 -28.59 18.63 3.12
CA ASP A 26 -29.29 17.59 3.89
C ASP A 26 -29.01 16.18 3.31
N TRP A 27 -29.19 16.01 2.00
CA TRP A 27 -28.93 14.73 1.30
C TRP A 27 -27.45 14.34 1.29
N LEU A 28 -26.55 15.31 1.48
CA LEU A 28 -25.11 15.12 1.60
C LEU A 28 -24.70 14.45 2.93
N THR A 29 -25.55 14.46 3.97
CA THR A 29 -25.21 13.90 5.29
C THR A 29 -25.31 12.38 5.37
N ALA A 30 -26.28 11.77 4.68
CA ALA A 30 -26.52 10.34 4.74
C ALA A 30 -27.07 9.79 3.41
N LEU A 31 -26.27 8.98 2.72
CA LEU A 31 -26.74 8.27 1.53
C LEU A 31 -27.74 7.16 1.93
N PRO A 32 -28.88 7.01 1.24
CA PRO A 32 -29.83 5.92 1.50
C PRO A 32 -29.19 4.53 1.42
N ALA A 33 -29.62 3.64 2.31
CA ALA A 33 -29.09 2.27 2.41
C ALA A 33 -29.37 1.40 1.17
N GLU A 34 -30.26 1.83 0.28
CA GLU A 34 -30.50 1.16 -1.02
C GLU A 34 -29.26 1.17 -1.94
N PHE A 35 -28.31 2.07 -1.69
CA PHE A 35 -27.05 2.17 -2.43
C PHE A 35 -25.88 1.42 -1.78
N ASP A 36 -26.07 0.83 -0.59
CA ASP A 36 -25.05 0.00 0.08
C ASP A 36 -24.51 -1.12 -0.85
N PRO A 37 -25.35 -1.84 -1.63
CA PRO A 37 -24.87 -2.81 -2.64
C PRO A 37 -23.94 -2.23 -3.71
N LEU A 38 -24.18 -0.97 -4.15
CA LEU A 38 -23.35 -0.30 -5.15
C LEU A 38 -21.97 0.02 -4.59
N ILE A 39 -21.93 0.62 -3.39
CA ILE A 39 -20.68 0.97 -2.72
C ILE A 39 -19.89 -0.28 -2.35
N ALA A 40 -20.57 -1.32 -1.85
CA ALA A 40 -19.94 -2.61 -1.55
C ALA A 40 -19.28 -3.23 -2.78
N LEU A 41 -19.97 -3.27 -3.94
CA LEU A 41 -19.42 -3.79 -5.19
C LEU A 41 -18.25 -2.94 -5.72
N LEU A 42 -18.35 -1.61 -5.62
CA LEU A 42 -17.30 -0.68 -6.05
C LEU A 42 -16.04 -0.75 -5.19
N ALA A 43 -16.21 -0.98 -3.87
CA ALA A 43 -15.14 -1.08 -2.89
C ALA A 43 -14.52 -2.49 -2.80
N HIS A 44 -15.22 -3.54 -3.21
CA HIS A 44 -14.73 -4.91 -3.19
C HIS A 44 -13.43 -5.06 -3.98
N GLU A 45 -12.49 -5.86 -3.45
CA GLU A 45 -11.19 -6.18 -4.07
C GLU A 45 -10.26 -4.98 -4.28
N LYS A 46 -10.54 -3.82 -3.68
CA LYS A 46 -9.64 -2.67 -3.73
C LYS A 46 -8.57 -2.77 -2.64
N ASP A 47 -7.31 -2.80 -3.07
CA ASP A 47 -6.10 -2.65 -2.24
C ASP A 47 -5.78 -1.16 -2.05
N TYR A 48 -6.73 -0.44 -1.47
CA TYR A 48 -6.65 1.01 -1.24
C TYR A 48 -6.85 1.30 0.25
N ASP A 49 -6.16 2.32 0.76
CA ASP A 49 -6.52 2.86 2.07
C ASP A 49 -7.90 3.52 2.00
N LEU A 50 -8.57 3.66 3.14
CA LEU A 50 -9.94 4.17 3.18
C LEU A 50 -10.06 5.59 2.61
N THR A 51 -9.00 6.40 2.73
CA THR A 51 -8.94 7.78 2.22
C THR A 51 -8.91 7.81 0.69
N TYR A 52 -8.00 7.06 0.07
CA TYR A 52 -7.85 6.96 -1.38
C TYR A 52 -9.03 6.21 -2.00
N LEU A 53 -9.56 5.19 -1.33
CA LEU A 53 -10.78 4.52 -1.77
C LEU A 53 -11.96 5.50 -1.80
N THR A 54 -12.10 6.35 -0.78
CA THR A 54 -13.12 7.41 -0.75
C THR A 54 -12.99 8.34 -1.95
N THR A 55 -11.80 8.88 -2.24
CA THR A 55 -11.60 9.77 -3.40
C THR A 55 -11.77 9.06 -4.74
N HIS A 56 -11.39 7.79 -4.84
CA HIS A 56 -11.59 6.96 -6.03
C HIS A 56 -13.07 6.68 -6.31
N LEU A 57 -13.85 6.33 -5.27
CA LEU A 57 -15.29 6.13 -5.42
C LEU A 57 -16.01 7.46 -5.67
N GLN A 58 -15.56 8.56 -5.05
CA GLN A 58 -16.08 9.89 -5.35
C GLN A 58 -15.89 10.23 -6.83
N TYR A 59 -14.72 9.96 -7.43
CA TYR A 59 -14.49 10.14 -8.87
C TYR A 59 -15.37 9.23 -9.76
N ILE A 60 -15.63 7.98 -9.37
CA ILE A 60 -16.50 7.07 -10.12
C ILE A 60 -17.96 7.53 -10.07
N LEU A 61 -18.43 7.98 -8.90
CA LEU A 61 -19.80 8.45 -8.68
C LEU A 61 -20.02 9.89 -9.18
N TYR A 62 -18.94 10.66 -9.32
CA TYR A 62 -18.89 12.05 -9.81
C TYR A 62 -17.79 12.21 -10.87
N PRO A 63 -18.00 11.70 -12.10
CA PRO A 63 -17.10 11.99 -13.22
C PRO A 63 -17.01 13.51 -13.44
N SER A 64 -15.81 14.07 -13.29
CA SER A 64 -15.57 15.53 -13.39
C SER A 64 -15.94 16.12 -14.75
N GLU A 65 -16.01 15.28 -15.78
CA GLU A 65 -16.43 15.62 -17.15
C GLU A 65 -17.90 16.09 -17.21
N LEU A 66 -18.77 15.59 -16.33
CA LEU A 66 -20.17 16.01 -16.27
C LEU A 66 -20.35 17.39 -15.62
N VAL A 67 -19.49 17.74 -14.67
CA VAL A 67 -19.56 19.01 -13.91
C VAL A 67 -19.31 20.21 -14.83
N GLY A 68 -18.32 20.09 -15.73
CA GLY A 68 -17.97 21.17 -16.67
C GLY A 68 -19.02 21.45 -17.74
N ALA A 69 -19.91 20.49 -18.05
CA ALA A 69 -20.94 20.63 -19.07
C ALA A 69 -22.25 21.25 -18.53
N CYS A 70 -22.59 21.00 -17.25
CA CYS A 70 -23.86 21.41 -16.66
C CYS A 70 -23.78 22.67 -15.78
N GLY A 71 -22.57 23.19 -15.51
CA GLY A 71 -22.40 24.37 -14.65
C GLY A 71 -22.78 24.14 -13.19
N GLU A 72 -22.74 22.89 -12.73
CA GLU A 72 -23.03 22.54 -11.33
C GLU A 72 -22.00 23.15 -10.38
N SER A 73 -22.46 23.70 -9.26
CA SER A 73 -21.57 24.20 -8.21
C SER A 73 -20.76 23.07 -7.57
N ALA A 74 -19.59 23.38 -7.03
CA ALA A 74 -18.74 22.43 -6.30
C ALA A 74 -19.44 21.82 -5.07
N ASP A 75 -20.51 22.46 -4.58
CA ASP A 75 -21.38 21.99 -3.49
C ASP A 75 -22.21 20.74 -3.88
N SER A 76 -22.13 20.29 -5.14
CA SER A 76 -22.85 19.14 -5.67
C SER A 76 -22.29 17.78 -5.21
N VAL A 77 -21.05 17.74 -4.69
CA VAL A 77 -20.32 16.49 -4.46
C VAL A 77 -20.55 15.93 -3.05
N ILE A 78 -20.87 14.63 -2.93
CA ILE A 78 -20.98 13.94 -1.63
C ILE A 78 -19.75 14.26 -0.75
N PRO A 79 -19.94 14.63 0.53
CA PRO A 79 -18.84 14.96 1.41
C PRO A 79 -17.97 13.72 1.61
N PRO A 80 -16.63 13.81 1.48
CA PRO A 80 -15.75 12.66 1.66
C PRO A 80 -15.96 11.91 2.98
N LEU A 81 -16.39 12.60 4.05
CA LEU A 81 -16.69 11.97 5.34
C LEU A 81 -17.90 11.02 5.27
N ALA A 82 -19.02 11.46 4.67
CA ALA A 82 -20.22 10.64 4.54
C ALA A 82 -19.98 9.41 3.64
N LEU A 83 -19.24 9.58 2.52
CA LEU A 83 -18.85 8.46 1.67
C LEU A 83 -17.88 7.50 2.37
N ARG A 84 -16.95 8.02 3.19
CA ARG A 84 -16.03 7.22 3.99
C ARG A 84 -16.77 6.35 5.01
N ASP A 85 -17.71 6.93 5.76
CA ASP A 85 -18.47 6.22 6.78
C ASP A 85 -19.39 5.16 6.14
N LEU A 86 -19.93 5.46 4.97
CA LEU A 86 -20.67 4.51 4.12
C LEU A 86 -19.80 3.34 3.65
N ILE A 87 -18.59 3.59 3.14
CA ILE A 87 -17.63 2.54 2.78
C ILE A 87 -17.33 1.66 4.01
N ALA A 88 -17.04 2.27 5.17
CA ALA A 88 -16.74 1.54 6.40
C ALA A 88 -17.95 0.77 6.99
N ARG A 89 -19.19 1.15 6.64
CA ARG A 89 -20.40 0.38 6.97
C ARG A 89 -20.50 -0.92 6.16
N VAL A 90 -20.21 -0.84 4.86
CA VAL A 90 -20.45 -1.92 3.90
C VAL A 90 -19.23 -2.80 3.61
N THR A 91 -18.02 -2.36 3.91
CA THR A 91 -16.79 -3.16 3.74
C THR A 91 -16.00 -3.34 5.04
N GLN A 92 -15.16 -4.37 5.03
CA GLN A 92 -14.17 -4.66 6.06
C GLN A 92 -12.78 -4.87 5.41
N PRO A 93 -11.69 -4.31 5.97
CA PRO A 93 -10.35 -4.56 5.48
C PRO A 93 -9.90 -5.98 5.89
N MET A 94 -9.69 -6.86 4.92
CA MET A 94 -9.22 -8.23 5.13
C MET A 94 -7.77 -8.38 4.68
N ARG A 95 -6.94 -8.98 5.53
CA ARG A 95 -5.52 -9.24 5.25
C ARG A 95 -5.36 -10.64 4.66
N TYR A 96 -4.82 -10.70 3.44
CA TYR A 96 -4.48 -11.94 2.74
C TYR A 96 -2.96 -12.02 2.56
N GLY A 97 -2.40 -13.22 2.62
CA GLY A 97 -0.96 -13.44 2.45
C GLY A 97 -0.41 -14.44 3.46
N LEU A 98 0.83 -14.24 3.90
CA LEU A 98 1.40 -15.05 4.97
C LEU A 98 0.71 -14.75 6.31
N GLU A 99 0.43 -15.80 7.07
CA GLU A 99 -0.02 -15.69 8.45
C GLU A 99 1.20 -15.53 9.37
N PRO A 100 1.18 -14.60 10.34
CA PRO A 100 2.24 -14.54 11.33
C PRO A 100 2.22 -15.81 12.19
N PRO A 101 3.37 -16.45 12.46
CA PRO A 101 3.44 -17.55 13.41
C PRO A 101 2.92 -17.06 14.78
N ILE A 102 2.19 -17.92 15.50
CA ILE A 102 1.49 -17.57 16.74
C ILE A 102 2.44 -16.97 17.79
N SER A 103 3.70 -17.39 17.79
CA SER A 103 4.78 -16.89 18.65
C SER A 103 5.23 -15.45 18.39
N VAL A 104 4.86 -14.85 17.26
CA VAL A 104 5.26 -13.48 16.85
C VAL A 104 4.03 -12.56 16.76
N ARG A 105 2.98 -12.85 17.56
CA ARG A 105 1.86 -11.92 17.76
C ARG A 105 2.14 -10.97 18.93
N GLY A 106 3.14 -10.11 18.76
CA GLY A 106 3.17 -8.83 19.48
C GLY A 106 1.93 -7.98 19.12
N PRO A 107 1.44 -7.12 20.02
CA PRO A 107 0.22 -6.31 19.76
C PRO A 107 0.36 -5.39 18.54
N ASP A 108 1.59 -4.98 18.20
CA ASP A 108 1.90 -4.07 17.09
C ASP A 108 2.65 -4.74 15.91
N GLU A 109 2.91 -6.06 15.95
CA GLU A 109 3.61 -6.77 14.88
C GLU A 109 2.67 -7.11 13.71
N SER A 110 2.26 -6.08 12.96
CA SER A 110 1.75 -6.27 11.60
C SER A 110 2.87 -6.82 10.71
N LEU A 111 2.60 -7.88 9.95
CA LEU A 111 3.58 -8.36 9.00
C LEU A 111 3.89 -7.29 7.93
N PRO A 112 5.14 -7.24 7.43
CA PRO A 112 5.47 -6.87 6.07
C PRO A 112 4.33 -6.67 5.05
N SER A 113 4.14 -5.45 4.54
CA SER A 113 3.28 -5.19 3.38
C SER A 113 3.78 -5.86 2.10
N GLY A 114 5.04 -6.31 2.04
CA GLY A 114 5.56 -7.15 0.96
C GLY A 114 5.04 -8.59 0.97
N VAL A 115 4.47 -9.08 2.09
CA VAL A 115 3.95 -10.46 2.23
C VAL A 115 2.46 -10.52 2.58
N GLN A 116 1.82 -9.37 2.80
CA GLN A 116 0.39 -9.23 3.05
C GLN A 116 -0.23 -8.14 2.16
N VAL A 117 -1.39 -8.45 1.58
CA VAL A 117 -2.25 -7.52 0.84
C VAL A 117 -3.49 -7.25 1.68
N THR A 118 -3.95 -5.99 1.75
CA THR A 118 -5.14 -5.63 2.53
C THR A 118 -6.26 -5.20 1.59
N LEU A 119 -7.18 -6.11 1.31
CA LEU A 119 -8.31 -5.86 0.41
C LEU A 119 -9.53 -5.42 1.19
N CYS A 120 -10.26 -4.43 0.68
CA CYS A 120 -11.62 -4.16 1.13
C CYS A 120 -12.55 -5.30 0.65
N GLU A 121 -13.13 -6.03 1.59
CA GLU A 121 -14.13 -7.07 1.33
C GLU A 121 -15.52 -6.56 1.69
N ALA A 122 -16.51 -6.87 0.87
CA ALA A 122 -17.90 -6.52 1.15
C ALA A 122 -18.44 -7.37 2.30
N THR A 123 -19.14 -6.75 3.25
CA THR A 123 -19.70 -7.46 4.42
C THR A 123 -21.04 -8.10 4.03
N ILE A 124 -20.95 -9.24 3.32
CA ILE A 124 -22.08 -9.95 2.70
C ILE A 124 -23.31 -10.11 3.61
N ASP A 125 -23.10 -10.34 4.92
CA ASP A 125 -24.17 -10.59 5.88
C ASP A 125 -24.97 -9.34 6.29
N ARG A 126 -24.51 -8.13 5.94
CA ARG A 126 -25.12 -6.86 6.39
C ARG A 126 -26.16 -6.26 5.45
N PHE A 127 -26.21 -6.66 4.18
CA PHE A 127 -27.08 -6.02 3.19
C PHE A 127 -27.54 -7.00 2.10
N GLU A 128 -28.74 -6.76 1.56
CA GLU A 128 -29.38 -7.63 0.57
C GLU A 128 -28.75 -7.50 -0.83
N LEU A 129 -27.56 -8.08 -0.98
CA LEU A 129 -26.96 -8.27 -2.30
C LEU A 129 -27.80 -9.24 -3.15
N PRO A 130 -27.96 -9.00 -4.47
CA PRO A 130 -28.50 -9.98 -5.40
C PRO A 130 -27.78 -11.32 -5.27
N SER A 131 -28.50 -12.44 -5.37
CA SER A 131 -27.95 -13.79 -5.15
C SER A 131 -26.79 -14.12 -6.10
N SER A 132 -26.87 -13.67 -7.34
CA SER A 132 -25.81 -13.76 -8.36
C SER A 132 -24.51 -13.09 -7.91
N LEU A 133 -24.62 -11.87 -7.39
CA LEU A 133 -23.51 -11.08 -6.89
C LEU A 133 -22.97 -11.68 -5.59
N ARG A 134 -23.85 -12.09 -4.68
CA ARG A 134 -23.48 -12.76 -3.42
C ARG A 134 -22.62 -14.00 -3.65
N SER A 135 -23.05 -14.90 -4.55
CA SER A 135 -22.26 -16.08 -4.95
C SER A 135 -20.90 -15.66 -5.49
N LEU A 136 -20.85 -14.69 -6.42
CA LEU A 136 -19.60 -14.20 -7.01
C LEU A 136 -18.61 -13.69 -5.95
N LEU A 137 -19.06 -12.91 -4.98
CA LEU A 137 -18.19 -12.40 -3.90
C LEU A 137 -17.71 -13.54 -3.00
N GLN A 138 -18.58 -14.48 -2.64
CA GLN A 138 -18.24 -15.67 -1.84
C GLN A 138 -17.21 -16.56 -2.55
N ASP A 139 -17.41 -16.85 -3.84
CA ASP A 139 -16.51 -17.66 -4.66
C ASP A 139 -15.12 -17.01 -4.74
N ARG A 140 -15.06 -15.68 -4.92
CA ARG A 140 -13.80 -14.93 -4.96
C ARG A 140 -13.12 -14.83 -3.59
N GLN A 141 -13.88 -14.63 -2.53
CA GLN A 141 -13.37 -14.64 -1.15
C GLN A 141 -12.77 -16.03 -0.82
N GLN A 142 -13.46 -17.11 -1.16
CA GLN A 142 -12.98 -18.48 -0.96
C GLN A 142 -11.72 -18.74 -1.79
N ALA A 143 -11.68 -18.33 -3.06
CA ALA A 143 -10.49 -18.44 -3.90
C ALA A 143 -9.27 -17.70 -3.32
N ARG A 144 -9.48 -16.57 -2.64
CA ARG A 144 -8.42 -15.86 -1.90
C ARG A 144 -7.97 -16.59 -0.63
N ILE A 145 -8.89 -17.16 0.13
CA ILE A 145 -8.59 -18.00 1.30
C ILE A 145 -7.75 -19.21 0.88
N ASP A 146 -8.18 -19.93 -0.15
CA ASP A 146 -7.45 -21.05 -0.75
C ASP A 146 -6.03 -20.65 -1.23
N ALA A 147 -5.91 -19.50 -1.90
CA ALA A 147 -4.63 -18.99 -2.38
C ALA A 147 -3.69 -18.63 -1.21
N ALA A 148 -4.22 -18.00 -0.15
CA ALA A 148 -3.47 -17.70 1.06
C ALA A 148 -3.04 -18.98 1.79
N GLN A 149 -3.89 -20.00 1.90
CA GLN A 149 -3.53 -21.30 2.49
C GLN A 149 -2.40 -21.99 1.71
N ARG A 150 -2.48 -22.02 0.37
CA ARG A 150 -1.42 -22.57 -0.49
C ARG A 150 -0.11 -21.80 -0.36
N LEU A 151 -0.17 -20.47 -0.26
CA LEU A 151 1.01 -19.63 -0.01
C LEU A 151 1.66 -19.96 1.34
N ASN A 152 0.86 -20.08 2.40
CA ASN A 152 1.34 -20.46 3.74
C ASN A 152 1.93 -21.87 3.78
N GLN A 153 1.34 -22.83 3.05
CA GLN A 153 1.94 -24.16 2.89
C GLN A 153 3.32 -24.08 2.24
N ARG A 154 3.44 -23.40 1.08
CA ARG A 154 4.73 -23.23 0.39
C ARG A 154 5.77 -22.49 1.23
N PHE A 155 5.34 -21.51 2.03
CA PHE A 155 6.22 -20.82 2.97
C PHE A 155 6.75 -21.76 4.07
N ARG A 156 5.91 -22.64 4.63
CA ARG A 156 6.32 -23.63 5.64
C ARG A 156 7.22 -24.73 5.08
N GLU A 157 7.19 -24.98 3.76
CA GLU A 157 8.09 -25.90 3.06
C GLU A 157 9.51 -25.32 2.87
N LEU A 158 9.72 -24.00 3.04
CA LEU A 158 11.03 -23.37 2.93
C LEU A 158 11.93 -23.70 4.14
N PRO A 159 13.27 -23.72 3.98
CA PRO A 159 14.21 -23.70 5.09
C PRO A 159 13.94 -22.57 6.08
N ILE A 160 14.19 -22.79 7.37
CA ILE A 160 13.93 -21.80 8.44
C ILE A 160 14.64 -20.46 8.16
N GLN A 161 15.86 -20.51 7.62
CA GLN A 161 16.63 -19.31 7.26
C GLN A 161 15.96 -18.51 6.13
N ASP A 162 15.35 -19.17 5.15
CA ASP A 162 14.61 -18.51 4.06
C ASP A 162 13.28 -17.95 4.57
N GLN A 163 12.58 -18.67 5.45
CA GLN A 163 11.37 -18.18 6.14
C GLN A 163 11.68 -16.88 6.90
N LEU A 164 12.75 -16.86 7.70
CA LEU A 164 13.21 -15.66 8.41
C LEU A 164 13.63 -14.54 7.45
N THR A 165 14.30 -14.88 6.34
CA THR A 165 14.72 -13.89 5.33
C THR A 165 13.51 -13.21 4.69
N VAL A 166 12.48 -13.96 4.30
CA VAL A 166 11.23 -13.41 3.74
C VAL A 166 10.50 -12.51 4.74
N LEU A 167 10.46 -12.88 6.03
CA LEU A 167 9.86 -12.07 7.09
C LEU A 167 10.69 -10.80 7.39
N ALA A 168 12.02 -10.87 7.32
CA ALA A 168 12.91 -9.75 7.59
C ALA A 168 13.04 -8.75 6.41
N ALA A 169 13.00 -9.24 5.17
CA ALA A 169 13.32 -8.46 3.96
C ALA A 169 12.40 -7.25 3.70
N SER A 170 11.19 -7.23 4.28
CA SER A 170 10.20 -6.17 4.07
C SER A 170 10.24 -5.07 5.14
N HIS A 171 11.29 -5.01 5.96
CA HIS A 171 11.74 -3.73 6.47
C HIS A 171 12.79 -3.19 5.49
N PRO A 172 12.42 -2.36 4.48
CA PRO A 172 13.38 -1.49 3.84
C PRO A 172 13.84 -0.48 4.88
N ARG A 173 14.79 -0.90 5.73
CA ARG A 173 15.59 0.00 6.56
C ARG A 173 16.19 0.99 5.57
N ARG A 174 15.60 2.18 5.48
CA ARG A 174 16.20 3.35 4.82
C ARG A 174 17.65 3.32 5.25
N ALA A 175 18.57 3.17 4.28
CA ALA A 175 19.97 2.86 4.54
C ALA A 175 20.69 4.06 5.18
N SER A 176 20.33 4.34 6.44
CA SER A 176 21.05 5.15 7.38
C SER A 176 22.39 4.43 7.54
N LYS A 177 23.45 5.05 7.02
CA LYS A 177 24.83 4.56 7.07
C LYS A 177 25.26 4.39 8.53
N ARG A 178 24.95 3.24 9.13
CA ARG A 178 25.30 2.88 10.50
C ARG A 178 25.69 1.41 10.50
N HIS A 179 26.94 1.21 10.91
CA HIS A 179 27.63 -0.04 11.24
C HIS A 179 26.83 -1.34 11.05
N ALA A 180 27.41 -2.24 10.26
CA ALA A 180 27.07 -3.65 10.30
C ALA A 180 27.20 -4.14 11.75
N PHE A 181 26.06 -4.45 12.36
CA PHE A 181 26.01 -5.38 13.47
C PHE A 181 25.85 -6.76 12.85
N GLU A 182 26.93 -7.52 12.92
CA GLU A 182 26.97 -8.93 12.56
C GLU A 182 26.00 -9.68 13.48
N LEU A 183 24.91 -10.20 12.90
CA LEU A 183 23.95 -10.99 13.64
C LEU A 183 24.54 -12.38 13.85
N VAL A 184 25.33 -12.53 14.91
CA VAL A 184 25.86 -13.84 15.34
C VAL A 184 24.68 -14.71 15.76
N ILE A 185 24.20 -15.53 14.83
CA ILE A 185 23.30 -16.64 15.12
C ILE A 185 24.19 -17.72 15.75
N GLU A 186 24.12 -17.89 17.07
CA GLU A 186 24.78 -18.98 17.77
C GLU A 186 24.17 -20.32 17.33
N THR A 187 24.79 -20.95 16.33
CA THR A 187 24.45 -22.30 15.90
C THR A 187 24.75 -23.26 17.06
N PRO A 188 23.77 -24.00 17.60
CA PRO A 188 24.04 -24.98 18.64
C PRO A 188 24.93 -26.08 18.07
N LEU A 189 26.15 -26.22 18.63
CA LEU A 189 27.04 -27.32 18.29
C LEU A 189 26.36 -28.67 18.58
N PRO A 190 26.45 -29.66 17.68
CA PRO A 190 25.89 -30.98 17.93
C PRO A 190 26.59 -31.64 19.13
N PRO A 191 25.84 -32.33 20.02
CA PRO A 191 26.41 -32.99 21.19
C PRO A 191 27.10 -34.30 20.76
N ASP A 192 28.37 -34.21 20.36
CA ASP A 192 29.11 -35.38 19.91
C ASP A 192 29.74 -36.18 21.07
N CYS A 193 29.22 -37.39 21.26
CA CYS A 193 29.90 -38.58 21.77
C CYS A 193 31.03 -38.44 22.82
N ALA A 194 30.70 -38.08 24.07
CA ALA A 194 31.52 -38.43 25.23
C ALA A 194 30.97 -39.70 25.91
N LYS A 195 31.71 -40.81 25.79
CA LYS A 195 31.37 -42.09 26.45
C LYS A 195 31.62 -42.02 27.95
N LEU A 196 30.74 -42.70 28.70
CA LEU A 196 31.02 -43.45 29.94
C LEU A 196 32.13 -42.89 30.86
N ASP A 197 31.73 -42.31 31.99
CA ASP A 197 32.19 -42.88 33.24
C ASP A 197 31.15 -42.75 34.36
N ALA A 198 31.06 -43.76 35.21
CA ALA A 198 29.98 -43.92 36.18
C ALA A 198 30.45 -43.67 37.61
N THR A 199 29.79 -42.78 38.34
CA THR A 199 29.73 -42.85 39.82
C THR A 199 28.33 -42.47 40.33
N PRO A 200 27.82 -43.16 41.37
CA PRO A 200 26.45 -42.97 41.86
C PRO A 200 26.35 -41.95 43.00
N ARG A 201 25.12 -41.80 43.54
CA ARG A 201 24.74 -41.08 44.79
C ARG A 201 24.44 -39.58 44.53
N ARG A 202 23.36 -38.97 45.03
CA ARG A 202 22.54 -39.32 46.20
C ARG A 202 21.07 -38.90 46.02
N GLN A 203 20.15 -39.70 46.55
CA GLN A 203 18.73 -39.36 46.66
C GLN A 203 18.51 -38.20 47.64
N SER A 204 17.55 -37.31 47.36
CA SER A 204 16.67 -36.79 48.41
C SER A 204 15.29 -36.43 47.82
N SER A 205 14.25 -36.89 48.49
CA SER A 205 12.84 -36.75 48.12
C SER A 205 12.20 -35.53 48.80
N LYS A 206 11.33 -34.80 48.09
CA LYS A 206 10.20 -34.09 48.73
C LYS A 206 9.06 -33.72 47.76
N ARG A 207 8.01 -34.54 47.79
CA ARG A 207 6.57 -34.21 47.66
C ARG A 207 5.96 -34.25 49.09
N PRO A 208 4.65 -34.01 49.37
CA PRO A 208 3.48 -33.64 48.54
C PRO A 208 3.20 -32.12 48.63
N ALA A 209 2.04 -31.51 48.29
CA ALA A 209 0.70 -31.93 47.80
C ALA A 209 0.31 -31.06 46.56
N ALA A 210 -0.84 -31.08 45.88
CA ALA A 210 -2.25 -31.50 46.06
C ALA A 210 -3.13 -30.65 47.00
N ASP A 211 -3.90 -29.73 46.41
CA ASP A 211 -5.29 -29.48 46.83
C ASP A 211 -6.14 -29.00 45.63
N ASP A 212 -7.41 -29.40 45.62
CA ASP A 212 -8.43 -29.03 44.63
C ASP A 212 -9.31 -27.92 45.19
N THR A 213 -9.63 -26.88 44.44
CA THR A 213 -10.92 -26.19 44.65
C THR A 213 -11.45 -25.51 43.39
N SER A 214 -12.58 -26.00 42.91
CA SER A 214 -13.48 -25.28 42.00
C SER A 214 -14.49 -24.45 42.80
N THR A 215 -14.70 -23.20 42.40
CA THR A 215 -15.86 -22.40 42.85
C THR A 215 -16.37 -21.49 41.74
N ASP A 216 -17.57 -21.81 41.23
CA ASP A 216 -18.44 -20.82 40.58
C ASP A 216 -18.87 -19.75 41.61
N GLY A 217 -19.11 -18.49 41.18
CA GLY A 217 -19.56 -17.46 42.11
C GLY A 217 -19.72 -16.03 41.60
N ALA A 218 -20.86 -15.75 40.97
CA ALA A 218 -21.65 -14.50 41.04
C ALA A 218 -21.00 -13.11 41.23
N LEU A 219 -21.15 -12.28 40.18
CA LEU A 219 -21.82 -10.95 40.20
C LEU A 219 -21.90 -10.17 41.53
N SER A 220 -21.08 -9.11 41.66
CA SER A 220 -21.39 -7.78 42.25
C SER A 220 -20.07 -6.98 42.34
N GLY A 221 -19.98 -5.66 42.24
CA GLY A 221 -20.91 -4.57 41.90
C GLY A 221 -20.08 -3.30 41.62
N PRO A 222 -20.66 -2.17 41.18
CA PRO A 222 -19.89 -0.97 40.86
C PRO A 222 -19.42 -0.25 42.13
N VAL A 223 -18.14 0.14 42.19
CA VAL A 223 -17.60 1.01 43.25
C VAL A 223 -17.25 2.35 42.63
N GLU A 224 -18.06 3.36 42.94
CA GLU A 224 -17.68 4.76 42.75
C GLU A 224 -16.47 5.08 43.65
N GLY A 225 -15.44 5.68 43.05
CA GLY A 225 -14.16 5.97 43.69
C GLY A 225 -13.72 7.41 43.45
N ASP A 226 -14.58 8.38 43.79
CA ASP A 226 -14.24 9.79 43.76
C ASP A 226 -13.18 10.12 44.83
N ARG A 227 -11.99 10.62 44.42
CA ARG A 227 -11.13 11.53 45.22
C ARG A 227 -9.84 12.01 44.52
N HIS A 228 -9.74 13.34 44.45
CA HIS A 228 -8.54 14.20 44.51
C HIS A 228 -7.55 14.30 43.33
N PRO A 229 -7.44 15.49 42.70
CA PRO A 229 -6.33 15.82 41.82
C PRO A 229 -5.07 16.20 42.62
N LYS A 230 -4.00 15.41 42.51
CA LYS A 230 -2.67 15.82 42.98
C LYS A 230 -1.92 16.62 41.91
N LYS A 231 -1.67 17.89 42.23
CA LYS A 231 -0.79 18.79 41.46
C LYS A 231 0.63 18.21 41.42
N HIS A 232 1.14 17.88 40.24
CA HIS A 232 2.59 17.88 39.99
C HIS A 232 2.96 19.15 39.23
N LYS A 233 3.53 20.12 39.96
CA LYS A 233 4.48 21.05 39.36
C LYS A 233 5.79 20.27 39.20
N GLY A 234 6.22 20.08 37.96
CA GLY A 234 7.55 19.62 37.58
C GLY A 234 8.03 20.54 36.47
N ASP A 235 9.28 20.97 36.56
CA ASP A 235 9.76 22.14 35.83
C ASP A 235 9.90 21.92 34.33
N LYS A 236 9.60 22.98 33.56
CA LYS A 236 9.82 23.01 32.11
C LYS A 236 11.25 23.41 31.83
N GLU A 237 12.11 22.46 31.49
CA GLU A 237 13.28 22.80 30.68
C GLU A 237 12.81 23.19 29.27
N PRO A 238 13.24 24.33 28.71
CA PRO A 238 12.96 24.68 27.32
C PRO A 238 13.83 23.81 26.40
N SER A 239 13.20 22.96 25.61
CA SER A 239 13.90 22.17 24.59
C SER A 239 14.36 23.06 23.44
N ASP A 240 15.64 23.44 23.44
CA ASP A 240 16.31 24.34 22.48
C ASP A 240 16.43 23.80 21.03
N SER A 241 15.66 22.77 20.67
CA SER A 241 15.69 22.09 19.37
C SER A 241 14.66 22.62 18.35
N GLN A 242 13.73 23.50 18.74
CA GLN A 242 12.57 23.86 17.91
C GLN A 242 12.76 25.10 17.00
N THR A 243 13.87 25.84 17.09
CA THR A 243 14.09 27.10 16.34
C THR A 243 14.80 26.93 14.98
N ARG A 244 15.35 25.74 14.67
CA ARG A 244 16.29 25.57 13.53
C ARG A 244 15.66 25.50 12.13
N LEU A 245 14.33 25.50 12.02
CA LEU A 245 13.61 25.50 10.73
C LEU A 245 12.92 26.83 10.38
N GLN A 246 12.93 27.81 11.29
CA GLN A 246 12.22 29.07 11.09
C GLN A 246 12.91 30.01 10.06
N GLY A 247 14.18 29.74 9.72
CA GLY A 247 14.95 30.50 8.73
C GLY A 247 14.67 30.18 7.25
N PHE A 248 13.83 29.19 6.94
CA PHE A 248 13.52 28.82 5.54
C PHE A 248 12.27 29.53 4.96
N PHE A 249 11.56 30.32 5.79
CA PHE A 249 10.37 31.08 5.37
C PHE A 249 10.52 32.60 5.57
N THR A 250 11.75 33.11 5.73
CA THR A 250 11.99 34.55 5.60
C THR A 250 11.67 34.97 4.18
N ALA A 251 10.57 35.69 4.01
CA ALA A 251 10.11 36.17 2.72
C ALA A 251 11.23 36.94 2.01
N VAL A 252 11.38 36.70 0.71
CA VAL A 252 12.27 37.49 -0.15
C VAL A 252 11.83 38.95 -0.03
N GLY A 253 12.72 39.79 0.51
CA GLY A 253 12.48 41.21 0.63
C GLY A 253 12.13 41.79 -0.74
N ARG A 254 10.96 42.42 -0.84
CA ARG A 254 10.66 43.31 -1.96
C ARG A 254 11.30 44.65 -1.62
N ASP A 255 12.47 44.89 -2.19
CA ASP A 255 13.04 46.24 -2.20
C ASP A 255 12.13 47.15 -3.05
N ASP A 256 11.53 48.13 -2.39
CA ASP A 256 10.76 49.19 -3.03
C ASP A 256 11.70 50.15 -3.77
N THR A 257 12.04 49.85 -5.02
CA THR A 257 12.33 50.91 -6.02
C THR A 257 12.24 50.39 -7.45
N HIS A 258 11.18 50.75 -8.16
CA HIS A 258 11.27 51.65 -9.31
C HIS A 258 9.89 51.86 -9.94
N LYS A 259 9.40 53.09 -9.85
CA LYS A 259 8.17 53.55 -10.50
C LYS A 259 8.37 53.60 -12.01
N ALA A 260 7.78 52.66 -12.74
CA ALA A 260 7.62 52.71 -14.19
C ALA A 260 6.14 52.50 -14.52
N GLU A 261 5.49 53.57 -14.99
CA GLU A 261 4.10 53.54 -15.43
C GLU A 261 4.00 52.71 -16.72
N SER A 262 3.14 51.68 -16.74
CA SER A 262 2.83 50.90 -17.94
C SER A 262 1.34 50.57 -17.96
N PRO A 263 0.69 50.52 -19.15
CA PRO A 263 -0.70 50.94 -19.25
C PRO A 263 -1.73 49.81 -19.22
N THR A 264 -2.95 50.20 -18.84
CA THR A 264 -4.24 49.53 -19.12
C THR A 264 -4.43 48.08 -18.65
N ASN A 265 -5.34 47.91 -17.70
CA ASN A 265 -5.85 46.63 -17.23
C ASN A 265 -6.63 45.88 -18.34
N ALA A 266 -5.94 45.07 -19.14
CA ALA A 266 -6.57 43.94 -19.81
C ALA A 266 -6.88 42.87 -18.76
N ILE A 267 -8.10 42.33 -18.77
CA ILE A 267 -8.50 41.22 -17.90
C ILE A 267 -7.85 39.94 -18.46
N LEU A 268 -6.59 39.70 -18.06
CA LEU A 268 -5.89 38.45 -18.35
C LEU A 268 -6.59 37.30 -17.63
N SER A 269 -6.76 36.18 -18.33
CA SER A 269 -7.47 35.03 -17.74
C SER A 269 -6.60 34.36 -16.66
N ASP A 270 -7.23 33.67 -15.70
CA ASP A 270 -6.49 32.94 -14.67
C ASP A 270 -5.56 31.85 -15.25
N TYR A 271 -5.81 31.41 -16.50
CA TYR A 271 -4.91 30.53 -17.24
C TYR A 271 -3.56 31.20 -17.55
N GLU A 272 -3.54 32.44 -18.05
CA GLU A 272 -2.31 33.19 -18.31
C GLU A 272 -1.60 33.59 -17.01
N ARG A 273 -2.37 33.68 -15.91
CA ARG A 273 -1.87 33.96 -14.57
C ARG A 273 -1.16 32.75 -13.95
N ALA A 274 -1.69 31.54 -14.15
CA ALA A 274 -1.11 30.28 -13.72
C ALA A 274 0.04 29.82 -14.62
N PHE A 275 -0.13 29.93 -15.95
CA PHE A 275 0.84 29.56 -16.96
C PHE A 275 1.53 30.79 -17.55
N ARG A 276 2.37 31.44 -16.73
CA ARG A 276 3.27 32.49 -17.24
C ARG A 276 4.12 31.90 -18.38
N PRO A 277 4.12 32.51 -19.59
CA PRO A 277 4.96 32.04 -20.67
C PRO A 277 6.44 32.12 -20.24
N PHE A 278 7.12 30.98 -20.29
CA PHE A 278 8.54 30.93 -19.95
C PHE A 278 9.36 31.54 -21.09
N TYR A 279 9.83 32.76 -20.88
CA TYR A 279 10.74 33.40 -21.83
C TYR A 279 12.08 32.66 -21.84
N LEU A 280 12.34 31.92 -22.92
CA LEU A 280 13.62 31.27 -23.14
C LEU A 280 14.70 32.35 -23.28
N ARG A 281 15.71 32.33 -22.41
CA ARG A 281 16.88 33.22 -22.56
C ARG A 281 17.58 32.90 -23.88
N SER A 282 18.05 33.90 -24.61
CA SER A 282 18.61 33.75 -25.96
C SER A 282 19.85 32.84 -26.06
N THR A 283 20.49 32.54 -24.94
CA THR A 283 21.63 31.61 -24.81
C THR A 283 21.25 30.24 -24.24
N GLY A 284 19.97 30.00 -23.96
CA GLY A 284 19.48 28.76 -23.36
C GLY A 284 19.16 27.69 -24.41
N THR A 285 19.97 26.64 -24.45
CA THR A 285 19.69 25.47 -25.29
C THR A 285 18.48 24.71 -24.75
N LEU A 286 17.40 24.64 -25.53
CA LEU A 286 16.24 23.78 -25.21
C LEU A 286 16.68 22.31 -25.12
N ALA A 287 16.15 21.58 -24.13
CA ALA A 287 16.32 20.14 -24.09
C ALA A 287 15.73 19.50 -25.37
N PRO A 288 16.39 18.50 -25.97
CA PRO A 288 15.92 17.89 -27.21
C PRO A 288 14.51 17.32 -27.02
N THR A 289 13.62 17.62 -27.97
CA THR A 289 12.18 17.36 -27.89
C THR A 289 11.89 15.94 -27.43
N ASN A 290 11.08 15.82 -26.37
CA ASN A 290 10.84 14.56 -25.68
C ASN A 290 10.44 13.46 -26.68
N ARG A 291 11.13 12.32 -26.63
CA ARG A 291 11.12 11.30 -27.72
C ARG A 291 9.74 10.69 -27.96
N PHE A 292 8.84 10.78 -26.97
CA PHE A 292 7.44 10.36 -27.01
C PHE A 292 6.53 11.28 -27.87
N GLY A 293 6.99 12.47 -28.24
CA GLY A 293 6.27 13.41 -29.12
C GLY A 293 6.35 13.07 -30.61
N ARG A 294 7.03 11.98 -31.01
CA ARG A 294 6.97 11.49 -32.38
C ARG A 294 5.61 10.83 -32.61
N SER A 295 4.69 11.55 -33.25
CA SER A 295 3.51 10.97 -33.88
C SER A 295 3.92 9.73 -34.68
N VAL A 296 3.33 8.58 -34.36
CA VAL A 296 3.61 7.33 -35.05
C VAL A 296 3.23 7.50 -36.51
N SER A 297 4.23 7.54 -37.40
CA SER A 297 4.01 7.58 -38.84
C SER A 297 3.33 6.27 -39.25
N THR A 298 2.07 6.35 -39.67
CA THR A 298 1.22 5.22 -40.07
C THR A 298 1.62 4.61 -41.43
N ALA A 299 2.91 4.67 -41.78
CA ALA A 299 3.44 4.29 -43.09
C ALA A 299 4.44 3.12 -43.04
N PHE A 300 4.64 2.48 -41.87
CA PHE A 300 5.63 1.41 -41.73
C PHE A 300 5.25 0.34 -40.69
N ASP A 301 4.17 -0.41 -40.95
CA ASP A 301 4.30 -1.86 -41.14
C ASP A 301 3.02 -2.44 -41.76
N GLN A 302 3.12 -2.97 -42.99
CA GLN A 302 2.00 -3.61 -43.69
C GLN A 302 2.45 -4.91 -44.39
N ARG A 303 3.52 -5.55 -43.87
CA ARG A 303 4.16 -6.72 -44.53
C ARG A 303 4.46 -7.91 -43.61
N VAL A 304 3.74 -8.08 -42.50
CA VAL A 304 3.76 -9.34 -41.73
C VAL A 304 2.36 -9.78 -41.23
N LEU A 305 1.36 -9.79 -42.11
CA LEU A 305 0.10 -10.55 -41.89
C LEU A 305 -0.48 -11.07 -43.22
N HIS A 306 0.21 -12.03 -43.83
CA HIS A 306 -0.43 -13.00 -44.72
C HIS A 306 -0.47 -14.35 -44.00
N ALA A 307 -1.54 -14.55 -43.24
CA ALA A 307 -1.93 -15.85 -42.67
C ALA A 307 -3.47 -15.95 -42.74
N ASP A 308 -3.91 -16.95 -43.49
CA ASP A 308 -5.25 -17.40 -43.88
C ASP A 308 -6.54 -16.83 -43.20
N PRO A 309 -7.58 -16.49 -43.99
CA PRO A 309 -8.87 -16.05 -43.48
C PRO A 309 -9.79 -17.24 -43.11
N CYS A 310 -9.87 -17.58 -41.83
CA CYS A 310 -10.94 -18.44 -41.30
C CYS A 310 -12.02 -17.64 -40.55
N ASN A 311 -12.90 -17.03 -41.34
CA ASN A 311 -14.34 -16.95 -41.12
C ASN A 311 -14.87 -17.11 -39.67
N SER A 312 -15.03 -16.00 -38.95
CA SER A 312 -16.13 -15.88 -37.98
C SER A 312 -16.62 -14.44 -37.89
N SER A 313 -17.89 -14.24 -38.19
CA SER A 313 -18.58 -12.96 -38.00
C SER A 313 -18.95 -12.80 -36.53
N HIS A 314 -18.34 -11.85 -35.84
CA HIS A 314 -18.91 -11.33 -34.60
C HIS A 314 -19.00 -9.81 -34.67
N LYS A 315 -20.24 -9.33 -34.54
CA LYS A 315 -20.59 -7.91 -34.51
C LYS A 315 -20.14 -7.27 -33.21
N ASP A 316 -19.92 -5.97 -33.29
CA ASP A 316 -19.88 -4.96 -32.22
C ASP A 316 -20.30 -5.48 -30.83
N GLY A 317 -19.32 -5.93 -30.06
CA GLY A 317 -19.46 -6.12 -28.62
C GLY A 317 -19.06 -4.83 -27.89
N PRO A 318 -19.73 -4.48 -26.77
CA PRO A 318 -19.34 -3.30 -26.00
C PRO A 318 -17.90 -3.45 -25.50
N VAL A 319 -17.16 -2.34 -25.45
CA VAL A 319 -15.81 -2.29 -24.90
C VAL A 319 -15.84 -2.80 -23.45
N LEU A 320 -15.41 -4.04 -23.26
CA LEU A 320 -15.25 -4.62 -21.95
C LEU A 320 -14.21 -3.79 -21.22
N TRP A 321 -14.59 -3.16 -20.11
CA TRP A 321 -13.63 -2.56 -19.19
C TRP A 321 -12.77 -3.68 -18.61
N GLN A 322 -11.66 -3.99 -19.29
CA GLN A 322 -10.65 -4.92 -18.81
C GLN A 322 -10.20 -4.42 -17.45
N SER A 323 -10.43 -5.24 -16.42
CA SER A 323 -10.19 -4.80 -15.04
C SER A 323 -8.75 -4.37 -14.88
N TYR A 324 -8.52 -3.27 -14.15
CA TYR A 324 -7.20 -2.64 -13.97
C TYR A 324 -6.15 -3.50 -13.22
N PHE A 325 -6.44 -4.77 -13.01
CA PHE A 325 -5.52 -5.79 -12.51
C PHE A 325 -5.30 -6.87 -13.57
N ASP A 326 -4.63 -6.49 -14.65
CA ASP A 326 -3.93 -7.47 -15.48
C ASP A 326 -2.86 -8.15 -14.59
N VAL A 327 -3.16 -9.39 -14.19
CA VAL A 327 -2.31 -10.22 -13.34
C VAL A 327 -0.92 -10.40 -13.96
N ASP A 328 -0.81 -10.37 -15.29
CA ASP A 328 0.46 -10.47 -15.99
C ASP A 328 1.25 -9.15 -15.99
N GLN A 329 0.62 -7.97 -15.88
CA GLN A 329 1.32 -6.74 -15.53
C GLN A 329 1.90 -6.78 -14.11
N ILE A 330 1.15 -7.28 -13.13
CA ILE A 330 1.66 -7.44 -11.75
C ILE A 330 2.84 -8.42 -11.73
N ARG A 331 2.69 -9.60 -12.33
CA ARG A 331 3.78 -10.58 -12.48
C ARG A 331 4.99 -9.99 -13.20
N THR A 332 4.79 -9.16 -14.22
CA THR A 332 5.87 -8.47 -14.94
C THR A 332 6.58 -7.45 -14.06
N ARG A 333 5.86 -6.67 -13.24
CA ARG A 333 6.46 -5.75 -12.27
C ARG A 333 7.27 -6.50 -11.20
N ILE A 334 6.73 -7.58 -10.64
CA ILE A 334 7.43 -8.42 -9.66
C ILE A 334 8.71 -9.03 -10.26
N ARG A 335 8.65 -9.59 -11.48
CA ARG A 335 9.84 -10.13 -12.18
C ARG A 335 10.90 -9.05 -12.41
N ARG A 336 10.52 -7.85 -12.88
CA ARG A 336 11.47 -6.73 -13.07
C ARG A 336 12.11 -6.29 -11.76
N TYR A 337 11.33 -6.23 -10.67
CA TYR A 337 11.86 -5.88 -9.36
C TYR A 337 12.87 -6.93 -8.86
N ALA A 338 12.51 -8.22 -8.91
CA ALA A 338 13.42 -9.31 -8.53
C ALA A 338 14.71 -9.32 -9.37
N GLN A 339 14.61 -9.15 -10.70
CA GLN A 339 15.77 -9.01 -11.58
C GLN A 339 16.63 -7.78 -11.26
N SER A 340 16.02 -6.68 -10.81
CA SER A 340 16.76 -5.49 -10.36
C SER A 340 17.55 -5.76 -9.09
N GLN A 341 16.95 -6.46 -8.11
CA GLN A 341 17.62 -6.81 -6.84
C GLN A 341 18.80 -7.78 -7.06
N ILE A 342 18.61 -8.78 -7.93
CA ILE A 342 19.69 -9.72 -8.33
C ILE A 342 20.86 -8.96 -8.96
N LYS A 343 20.58 -8.03 -9.89
CA LYS A 343 21.62 -7.22 -10.56
C LYS A 343 22.38 -6.32 -9.60
N SER A 344 21.73 -5.72 -8.60
CA SER A 344 22.43 -4.94 -7.57
C SER A 344 23.32 -5.83 -6.69
N TYR A 345 22.89 -7.06 -6.38
CA TYR A 345 23.70 -8.00 -5.59
C TYR A 345 24.94 -8.50 -6.33
N THR A 346 24.83 -8.80 -7.64
CA THR A 346 25.99 -9.23 -8.44
C THR A 346 27.01 -8.10 -8.62
N THR A 347 26.54 -6.87 -8.89
CA THR A 347 27.45 -5.72 -9.07
C THR A 347 28.11 -5.26 -7.76
N SER A 348 27.50 -5.46 -6.59
CA SER A 348 28.20 -5.25 -5.32
C SER A 348 29.26 -6.32 -5.04
N HIS A 349 29.01 -7.58 -5.41
CA HIS A 349 29.97 -8.67 -5.11
C HIS A 349 31.16 -8.75 -6.07
N GLU A 350 31.03 -8.36 -7.34
CA GLU A 350 32.17 -8.28 -8.26
C GLU A 350 33.18 -7.19 -7.87
N ALA A 351 32.76 -6.17 -7.11
CA ALA A 351 33.63 -5.06 -6.70
C ALA A 351 34.63 -5.44 -5.59
N ASP A 352 34.32 -6.43 -4.76
CA ASP A 352 35.15 -6.84 -3.61
C ASP A 352 36.12 -7.99 -3.93
N VAL A 353 36.07 -8.59 -5.13
CA VAL A 353 37.00 -9.67 -5.54
C VAL A 353 38.24 -9.08 -6.22
N HIS A 354 38.93 -8.18 -5.53
CA HIS A 354 40.33 -7.87 -5.85
C HIS A 354 41.22 -9.01 -5.32
N ILE A 355 41.50 -9.99 -6.19
CA ILE A 355 42.44 -11.07 -5.89
C ILE A 355 43.83 -10.46 -5.72
N VAL A 356 44.30 -10.36 -4.48
CA VAL A 356 45.70 -10.07 -4.18
C VAL A 356 46.51 -11.33 -4.55
N THR A 357 47.04 -11.33 -5.77
CA THR A 357 48.01 -12.33 -6.20
C THR A 357 49.38 -11.94 -5.65
N ASP A 358 49.73 -12.46 -4.47
CA ASP A 358 51.09 -12.34 -3.95
C ASP A 358 52.07 -13.06 -4.90
N GLU A 359 53.01 -12.32 -5.49
CA GLU A 359 54.09 -12.91 -6.29
C GLU A 359 55.03 -13.74 -5.40
N PRO A 360 55.30 -15.02 -5.73
CA PRO A 360 56.27 -15.81 -5.00
C PRO A 360 57.68 -15.28 -5.27
N THR A 361 58.28 -14.62 -4.27
CA THR A 361 59.65 -14.10 -4.34
C THR A 361 60.64 -15.25 -4.58
N ALA A 362 61.43 -15.15 -5.66
CA ALA A 362 62.32 -16.22 -6.08
C ALA A 362 63.41 -16.53 -5.04
N ALA A 363 63.45 -17.79 -4.57
CA ALA A 363 64.49 -18.26 -3.66
C ALA A 363 65.83 -18.44 -4.39
N ALA A 364 66.88 -17.79 -3.89
CA ALA A 364 68.23 -17.89 -4.44
C ALA A 364 68.85 -19.26 -4.17
N ALA A 365 69.39 -19.90 -5.21
CA ALA A 365 70.12 -21.17 -5.08
C ALA A 365 71.52 -20.96 -4.50
N LEU A 366 71.89 -21.77 -3.50
CA LEU A 366 73.26 -21.86 -2.99
C LEU A 366 74.02 -22.97 -3.73
N PRO A 367 75.30 -22.75 -4.10
CA PRO A 367 76.13 -23.79 -4.71
C PRO A 367 76.63 -24.79 -3.66
N VAL A 368 76.55 -26.08 -3.98
CA VAL A 368 77.20 -27.17 -3.23
C VAL A 368 78.59 -27.41 -3.84
N SER A 369 79.60 -27.59 -2.99
CA SER A 369 80.97 -27.98 -3.35
C SER A 369 81.24 -29.43 -2.96
#